data_AF-A0A962XN23-F1
#
_entry.id   AF-A0A962XN23-F1
#
_cell.length_a   1.000
_cell.length_b   1.000
_cell.length_c   1.000
_cell.angle_alpha   90.00
_cell.angle_beta   90.00
_cell.angle_gamma   90.00
#
_symmetry.space_group_name_H-M   'P 1'
#
loop_
_entity.id
_entity.type
_entity.pdbx_description
1 polymer ?
#
loop_
_entity_poly.entity_id
_entity_poly.type
_entity_poly.pdbx_seq_one_letter_code
_entity_poly.pdbx_strand_id
1 'polypeptide(L)'
;MENFRLIRHTDQELIFEGQFASLTNCLEQAIRENTDLSHIDLKNKNLSGGNFDGAYMPGALLSGTNLTGANISECCLRGGVFHHASLYNTCLCETDLRACDFRDSNFGATDITGADISFSRFSTLSCFDLAFETTQNMLGCTFESPDGHKCKMSESPLILRGIMSSPIIVMDQTVRIGGDIWCRKTARPLQAENAQKDRIAS
;
A
#
# COMPACT_ATOMS: atom_id res chain seq x y z
N MET A 1 -1.64 -33.77 5.92
CA MET A 1 -2.39 -32.98 4.92
C MET A 1 -3.71 -32.62 5.55
N GLU A 2 -4.10 -31.36 5.41
CA GLU A 2 -5.36 -30.83 5.93
C GLU A 2 -6.24 -30.42 4.74
N ASN A 3 -7.55 -30.43 4.95
CA ASN A 3 -8.48 -29.92 3.95
C ASN A 3 -8.50 -28.39 4.02
N PHE A 4 -8.00 -27.73 2.98
CA PHE A 4 -8.06 -26.28 2.85
C PHE A 4 -9.25 -25.90 1.97
N ARG A 5 -9.91 -24.80 2.33
CA ARG A 5 -11.02 -24.20 1.60
C ARG A 5 -10.76 -22.71 1.49
N LEU A 6 -10.62 -22.23 0.26
CA LEU A 6 -10.46 -20.82 -0.05
C LEU A 6 -11.85 -20.25 -0.31
N ILE A 7 -12.19 -19.17 0.40
CA ILE A 7 -13.54 -18.60 0.40
C ILE A 7 -13.46 -17.14 -0.01
N ARG A 8 -14.40 -16.72 -0.86
CA ARG A 8 -14.60 -15.33 -1.21
C ARG A 8 -15.36 -14.60 -0.11
N HIS A 9 -14.83 -13.50 0.41
CA HIS A 9 -15.43 -12.81 1.55
C HIS A 9 -16.73 -12.07 1.22
N THR A 10 -16.93 -11.67 -0.03
CA THR A 10 -18.08 -10.85 -0.45
C THR A 10 -19.40 -11.62 -0.51
N ASP A 11 -19.36 -12.90 -0.86
CA ASP A 11 -20.55 -13.76 -1.10
C ASP A 11 -20.45 -15.14 -0.42
N GLN A 12 -19.34 -15.41 0.28
CA GLN A 12 -19.04 -16.69 0.94
C GLN A 12 -18.93 -17.88 -0.04
N GLU A 13 -18.66 -17.61 -1.32
CA GLU A 13 -18.44 -18.65 -2.32
C GLU A 13 -17.16 -19.44 -2.05
N LEU A 14 -17.22 -20.76 -2.20
CA LEU A 14 -16.05 -21.62 -2.18
C LEU A 14 -15.31 -21.46 -3.52
N ILE A 15 -14.12 -20.86 -3.47
CA ILE A 15 -13.29 -20.60 -4.65
C ILE A 15 -12.51 -21.86 -5.04
N PHE A 16 -11.93 -22.54 -4.05
CA PHE A 16 -11.03 -23.67 -4.25
C PHE A 16 -10.98 -24.54 -2.99
N GLU A 17 -10.85 -25.85 -3.16
CA GLU A 17 -10.65 -26.77 -2.03
C GLU A 17 -9.74 -27.94 -2.37
N GLY A 18 -9.13 -28.53 -1.34
CA GLY A 18 -8.35 -29.75 -1.49
C GLY A 18 -7.48 -30.08 -0.29
N GLN A 19 -6.82 -31.24 -0.38
CA GLN A 19 -5.93 -31.75 0.66
C GLN A 19 -4.49 -31.28 0.39
N PHE A 20 -3.96 -30.42 1.25
CA PHE A 20 -2.61 -29.87 1.10
C PHE A 20 -1.81 -29.98 2.40
N ALA A 21 -0.48 -29.83 2.29
CA ALA A 21 0.39 -29.78 3.46
C ALA A 21 0.30 -28.44 4.20
N SER A 22 -0.04 -27.35 3.50
CA SER A 22 -0.16 -26.00 4.04
C SER A 22 -1.13 -25.16 3.21
N LEU A 23 -1.57 -24.02 3.77
CA LEU A 23 -2.36 -23.02 3.04
C LEU A 23 -1.56 -22.44 1.86
N THR A 24 -0.25 -22.23 2.03
CA THR A 24 0.64 -21.77 0.95
C THR A 24 0.57 -22.71 -0.26
N ASN A 25 0.67 -24.03 -0.04
CA ASN A 25 0.59 -24.99 -1.15
C ASN A 25 -0.81 -25.06 -1.78
N CYS A 26 -1.86 -24.83 -1.00
CA CYS A 26 -3.22 -24.73 -1.51
C CYS A 26 -3.36 -23.53 -2.45
N LEU A 27 -2.86 -22.36 -2.06
CA LEU A 27 -2.84 -21.16 -2.89
C LEU A 27 -1.98 -21.33 -4.15
N GLU A 28 -0.77 -21.87 -4.01
CA GLU A 28 0.12 -22.18 -5.15
C GLU A 28 -0.52 -23.13 -6.16
N GLN A 29 -1.33 -24.10 -5.70
CA GLN A 29 -2.10 -24.97 -6.60
C GLN A 29 -3.23 -24.20 -7.27
N ALA A 30 -4.01 -23.42 -6.52
CA ALA A 30 -5.11 -22.63 -7.09
C ALA A 30 -4.60 -21.65 -8.16
N ILE A 31 -3.45 -21.01 -7.94
CA ILE A 31 -2.80 -20.11 -8.90
C ILE A 31 -2.37 -20.86 -10.16
N ARG A 32 -1.74 -22.04 -10.02
CA ARG A 32 -1.37 -22.89 -11.17
C ARG A 32 -2.58 -23.32 -12.00
N GLU A 33 -3.74 -23.44 -11.39
CA GLU A 33 -5.01 -23.74 -12.07
C GLU A 33 -5.69 -22.50 -12.67
N ASN A 34 -5.07 -21.32 -12.59
CA ASN A 34 -5.62 -20.02 -13.01
C ASN A 34 -6.95 -19.70 -12.29
N THR A 35 -7.05 -20.09 -11.02
CA THR A 35 -8.24 -19.83 -10.21
C THR A 35 -8.41 -18.32 -9.97
N ASP A 36 -9.62 -17.81 -10.14
CA ASP A 36 -9.97 -16.44 -9.74
C ASP A 36 -10.05 -16.33 -8.21
N LEU A 37 -9.02 -15.73 -7.60
CA LEU A 37 -8.90 -15.50 -6.17
C LEU A 37 -9.37 -14.08 -5.77
N SER A 38 -10.18 -13.43 -6.60
CA SER A 38 -10.80 -12.14 -6.27
C SER A 38 -11.55 -12.21 -4.95
N HIS A 39 -11.35 -11.18 -4.14
CA HIS A 39 -11.97 -11.06 -2.82
C HIS A 39 -11.74 -12.27 -1.91
N ILE A 40 -10.59 -12.94 -2.00
CA ILE A 40 -10.21 -13.98 -1.06
C ILE A 40 -9.96 -13.42 0.34
N ASP A 41 -10.35 -14.16 1.38
CA ASP A 41 -9.98 -13.87 2.78
C ASP A 41 -8.69 -14.62 3.18
N LEU A 42 -7.61 -13.87 3.35
CA LEU A 42 -6.30 -14.35 3.80
C LEU A 42 -5.86 -13.66 5.10
N LYS A 43 -6.80 -13.10 5.88
CA LYS A 43 -6.46 -12.40 7.12
C LYS A 43 -5.74 -13.32 8.12
N ASN A 44 -4.71 -12.77 8.76
CA ASN A 44 -3.92 -13.39 9.82
C ASN A 44 -3.32 -14.75 9.40
N LYS A 45 -3.04 -14.96 8.11
CA LYS A 45 -2.43 -16.19 7.60
C LYS A 45 -0.91 -16.06 7.57
N ASN A 46 -0.23 -17.20 7.73
CA ASN A 46 1.18 -17.29 7.47
C ASN A 46 1.42 -17.78 6.04
N LEU A 47 1.89 -16.89 5.17
CA LEU A 47 2.19 -17.12 3.76
C LEU A 47 3.67 -16.82 3.46
N SER A 48 4.53 -16.82 4.48
CA SER A 48 5.95 -16.51 4.35
C SER A 48 6.63 -17.49 3.38
N GLY A 49 7.47 -16.95 2.49
CA GLY A 49 8.23 -17.73 1.51
C GLY A 49 7.39 -18.39 0.40
N GLY A 50 6.07 -18.13 0.33
CA GLY A 50 5.21 -18.67 -0.73
C GLY A 50 5.51 -18.05 -2.09
N ASN A 51 5.28 -18.81 -3.17
CA ASN A 51 5.30 -18.26 -4.52
C ASN A 51 3.88 -18.04 -5.04
N PHE A 52 3.51 -16.78 -5.21
CA PHE A 52 2.20 -16.37 -5.68
C PHE A 52 2.28 -15.58 -6.99
N ASP A 53 3.37 -15.69 -7.75
CA ASP A 53 3.56 -14.90 -8.97
C ASP A 53 2.38 -15.02 -9.96
N GLY A 54 2.02 -13.89 -10.57
CA GLY A 54 0.93 -13.82 -11.54
C GLY A 54 -0.49 -14.02 -10.97
N ALA A 55 -0.66 -14.13 -9.65
CA ALA A 55 -1.96 -14.39 -9.06
C ALA A 55 -2.97 -13.25 -9.29
N TYR A 56 -4.23 -13.62 -9.56
CA TYR A 56 -5.34 -12.69 -9.69
C TYR A 56 -6.16 -12.62 -8.40
N MET A 57 -5.91 -11.59 -7.58
CA MET A 57 -6.46 -11.40 -6.23
C MET A 57 -7.03 -9.98 -5.98
N PRO A 58 -7.78 -9.36 -6.90
CA PRO A 58 -8.32 -8.02 -6.66
C PRO A 58 -9.22 -8.00 -5.42
N GLY A 59 -9.08 -6.98 -4.57
CA GLY A 59 -9.86 -6.82 -3.35
C GLY A 59 -9.63 -7.89 -2.28
N ALA A 60 -8.51 -8.62 -2.33
CA ALA A 60 -8.13 -9.59 -1.31
C ALA A 60 -7.93 -8.95 0.07
N LEU A 61 -8.27 -9.69 1.12
CA LEU A 61 -8.04 -9.28 2.50
C LEU A 61 -6.80 -9.96 3.04
N LEU A 62 -5.74 -9.19 3.24
CA LEU A 62 -4.42 -9.63 3.66
C LEU A 62 -4.03 -9.01 5.02
N SER A 63 -4.99 -8.50 5.78
CA SER A 63 -4.71 -7.88 7.08
C SER A 63 -4.06 -8.88 8.04
N GLY A 64 -2.94 -8.49 8.67
CA GLY A 64 -2.17 -9.32 9.61
C GLY A 64 -1.45 -10.50 8.96
N THR A 65 -1.41 -10.59 7.63
CA THR A 65 -0.75 -11.71 6.93
C THR A 65 0.75 -11.59 7.03
N ASN A 66 1.43 -12.70 7.33
CA ASN A 66 2.88 -12.77 7.18
C ASN A 66 3.22 -13.15 5.74
N LEU A 67 3.76 -12.19 4.97
CA LEU A 67 4.23 -12.37 3.59
C LEU A 67 5.76 -12.31 3.50
N THR A 68 6.46 -12.45 4.63
CA THR A 68 7.92 -12.35 4.69
C THR A 68 8.58 -13.30 3.71
N GLY A 69 9.41 -12.78 2.81
CA GLY A 69 10.11 -13.56 1.79
C GLY A 69 9.23 -14.14 0.69
N ALA A 70 7.94 -13.80 0.62
CA ALA A 70 7.05 -14.29 -0.42
C ALA A 70 7.34 -13.61 -1.78
N ASN A 71 7.11 -14.35 -2.86
CA ASN A 71 7.08 -13.80 -4.21
C ASN A 71 5.63 -13.50 -4.61
N ILE A 72 5.31 -12.24 -4.87
CA ILE A 72 3.99 -11.73 -5.26
C ILE A 72 4.14 -10.84 -6.51
N SER A 73 5.18 -11.11 -7.31
CA SER A 73 5.43 -10.39 -8.56
C SER A 73 4.34 -10.65 -9.59
N GLU A 74 4.11 -9.67 -10.46
CA GLU A 74 3.15 -9.74 -11.59
C GLU A 74 1.70 -10.02 -11.17
N CYS A 75 1.36 -9.91 -9.89
CA CYS A 75 0.00 -10.14 -9.38
C CYS A 75 -0.94 -8.97 -9.67
N CYS A 76 -2.24 -9.27 -9.70
CA CYS A 76 -3.30 -8.28 -9.62
C CYS A 76 -3.86 -8.22 -8.20
N LEU A 77 -3.54 -7.17 -7.44
CA LEU A 77 -3.94 -6.99 -6.04
C LEU A 77 -4.73 -5.70 -5.81
N ARG A 78 -5.19 -5.05 -6.89
CA ARG A 78 -5.92 -3.77 -6.83
C ARG A 78 -7.00 -3.77 -5.75
N GLY A 79 -6.97 -2.74 -4.89
CA GLY A 79 -7.92 -2.58 -3.79
C GLY A 79 -7.70 -3.57 -2.63
N GLY A 80 -6.58 -4.28 -2.60
CA GLY A 80 -6.22 -5.19 -1.52
C GLY A 80 -6.02 -4.47 -0.19
N VAL A 81 -6.32 -5.16 0.91
CA VAL A 81 -6.21 -4.62 2.27
C VAL A 81 -5.09 -5.32 3.02
N PHE A 82 -3.99 -4.61 3.27
CA PHE A 82 -2.78 -5.16 3.87
C PHE A 82 -2.56 -4.74 5.32
N HIS A 83 -3.57 -4.21 6.02
CA HIS A 83 -3.38 -3.69 7.39
C HIS A 83 -2.59 -4.62 8.29
N HIS A 84 -1.52 -4.14 8.93
CA HIS A 84 -0.65 -4.97 9.79
C HIS A 84 0.05 -6.16 9.10
N ALA A 85 0.12 -6.18 7.77
CA ALA A 85 0.86 -7.22 7.06
C ALA A 85 2.37 -7.08 7.26
N SER A 86 3.07 -8.22 7.21
CA SER A 86 4.53 -8.27 7.25
C SER A 86 5.09 -8.49 5.85
N LEU A 87 5.75 -7.48 5.26
CA LEU A 87 6.27 -7.50 3.88
C LEU A 87 7.81 -7.54 3.81
N TYR A 88 8.49 -7.94 4.90
CA TYR A 88 9.94 -8.06 4.91
C TYR A 88 10.46 -9.01 3.82
N ASN A 89 11.41 -8.59 3.00
CA ASN A 89 11.98 -9.36 1.88
C ASN A 89 10.92 -9.86 0.87
N THR A 90 9.74 -9.25 0.80
CA THR A 90 8.70 -9.62 -0.17
C THR A 90 9.01 -9.02 -1.54
N CYS A 91 8.82 -9.80 -2.61
CA CYS A 91 8.88 -9.31 -3.98
C CYS A 91 7.46 -8.91 -4.45
N LEU A 92 7.26 -7.63 -4.75
CA LEU A 92 6.04 -7.06 -5.33
C LEU A 92 6.34 -6.43 -6.71
N CYS A 93 7.33 -6.98 -7.43
CA CYS A 93 7.73 -6.45 -8.72
C CYS A 93 6.61 -6.57 -9.75
N GLU A 94 6.40 -5.52 -10.54
CA GLU A 94 5.40 -5.50 -11.63
C GLU A 94 3.95 -5.80 -11.16
N THR A 95 3.68 -5.68 -9.87
CA THR A 95 2.36 -5.94 -9.28
C THR A 95 1.42 -4.75 -9.45
N ASP A 96 0.15 -5.01 -9.80
CA ASP A 96 -0.91 -4.00 -9.73
C ASP A 96 -1.39 -3.85 -8.28
N LEU A 97 -0.87 -2.82 -7.61
CA LEU A 97 -1.18 -2.44 -6.23
C LEU A 97 -2.06 -1.19 -6.15
N ARG A 98 -2.78 -0.84 -7.22
CA ARG A 98 -3.60 0.38 -7.24
C ARG A 98 -4.65 0.35 -6.13
N ALA A 99 -4.83 1.48 -5.45
CA ALA A 99 -5.80 1.67 -4.38
C ALA A 99 -5.68 0.66 -3.22
N CYS A 100 -4.50 0.09 -3.00
CA CYS A 100 -4.24 -0.79 -1.86
C CYS A 100 -4.11 0.01 -0.55
N ASP A 101 -4.50 -0.63 0.55
CA ASP A 101 -4.37 -0.05 1.88
C ASP A 101 -3.28 -0.78 2.69
N PHE A 102 -2.10 -0.17 2.77
CA PHE A 102 -0.94 -0.67 3.49
C PHE A 102 -0.75 -0.04 4.87
N ARG A 103 -1.74 0.71 5.38
CA ARG A 103 -1.63 1.30 6.72
C ARG A 103 -1.26 0.24 7.76
N ASP A 104 -0.33 0.58 8.63
CA ASP A 104 0.17 -0.26 9.72
C ASP A 104 0.93 -1.52 9.26
N SER A 105 1.20 -1.67 7.96
CA SER A 105 2.08 -2.73 7.43
C SER A 105 3.54 -2.40 7.69
N ASN A 106 4.39 -3.41 7.79
CA ASN A 106 5.82 -3.21 7.79
C ASN A 106 6.42 -3.49 6.41
N PHE A 107 7.48 -2.77 6.09
CA PHE A 107 8.29 -2.94 4.91
C PHE A 107 9.74 -3.08 5.35
N GLY A 108 10.55 -3.79 4.57
CA GLY A 108 11.97 -3.87 4.80
C GLY A 108 12.60 -4.83 3.81
N ALA A 109 13.50 -4.31 2.97
CA ALA A 109 13.97 -5.02 1.77
C ALA A 109 12.81 -5.54 0.89
N THR A 110 11.67 -4.86 0.90
CA THR A 110 10.54 -5.14 0.01
C THR A 110 10.84 -4.53 -1.36
N ASP A 111 10.74 -5.33 -2.42
CA ASP A 111 10.95 -4.86 -3.79
C ASP A 111 9.61 -4.47 -4.42
N ILE A 112 9.50 -3.24 -4.91
CA ILE A 112 8.29 -2.71 -5.59
C ILE A 112 8.62 -2.23 -7.02
N THR A 113 9.71 -2.73 -7.59
CA THR A 113 10.17 -2.33 -8.93
C THR A 113 9.11 -2.63 -9.98
N GLY A 114 8.73 -1.62 -10.76
CA GLY A 114 7.70 -1.73 -11.79
C GLY A 114 6.27 -1.84 -11.25
N ALA A 115 6.04 -1.81 -9.93
CA ALA A 115 4.69 -1.87 -9.39
C ALA A 115 3.90 -0.58 -9.67
N ASP A 116 2.59 -0.71 -9.89
CA ASP A 116 1.68 0.44 -9.88
C ASP A 116 1.04 0.55 -8.50
N ILE A 117 1.51 1.52 -7.72
CA ILE A 117 1.01 1.78 -6.36
C ILE A 117 0.00 2.92 -6.30
N SER A 118 -0.48 3.44 -7.44
CA SER A 118 -1.33 4.64 -7.49
C SER A 118 -2.51 4.56 -6.51
N PHE A 119 -2.80 5.68 -5.83
CA PHE A 119 -3.86 5.80 -4.81
C PHE A 119 -3.70 4.89 -3.59
N SER A 120 -2.53 4.27 -3.39
CA SER A 120 -2.26 3.47 -2.20
C SER A 120 -2.06 4.34 -0.97
N ARG A 121 -2.28 3.72 0.20
CA ARG A 121 -2.20 4.38 1.50
C ARG A 121 -1.14 3.73 2.38
N PHE A 122 -0.28 4.54 2.97
CA PHE A 122 0.77 4.13 3.91
C PHE A 122 0.63 4.90 5.22
N SER A 123 1.11 4.36 6.35
CA SER A 123 1.17 5.09 7.62
C SER A 123 2.43 4.85 8.45
N THR A 124 3.16 3.78 8.15
CA THR A 124 4.36 3.38 8.88
C THR A 124 5.60 3.99 8.25
N LEU A 125 6.56 4.41 9.06
CA LEU A 125 7.80 5.01 8.56
C LEU A 125 8.66 4.04 7.74
N SER A 126 8.46 2.73 7.90
CA SER A 126 9.15 1.72 7.11
C SER A 126 8.79 1.78 5.62
N CYS A 127 7.66 2.40 5.24
CA CYS A 127 7.36 2.60 3.82
C CYS A 127 8.44 3.45 3.13
N PHE A 128 9.17 4.30 3.86
CA PHE A 128 10.28 5.10 3.33
C PHE A 128 11.58 4.30 3.13
N ASP A 129 11.58 3.00 3.40
CA ASP A 129 12.66 2.10 2.98
C ASP A 129 12.40 1.52 1.58
N LEU A 130 11.23 1.77 0.99
CA LEU A 130 10.90 1.41 -0.38
C LEU A 130 11.58 2.33 -1.39
N ALA A 131 12.02 1.77 -2.51
CA ALA A 131 12.54 2.51 -3.66
C ALA A 131 11.39 3.04 -4.54
N PHE A 132 10.71 4.11 -4.10
CA PHE A 132 9.56 4.67 -4.83
C PHE A 132 9.89 5.08 -6.27
N GLU A 133 11.14 5.42 -6.56
CA GLU A 133 11.65 5.79 -7.88
C GLU A 133 11.64 4.63 -8.88
N THR A 134 11.56 3.38 -8.42
CA THR A 134 11.50 2.20 -9.30
C THR A 134 10.07 1.81 -9.64
N THR A 135 9.06 2.47 -9.05
CA THR A 135 7.65 2.18 -9.34
C THR A 135 7.26 2.62 -10.74
N GLN A 136 6.28 1.92 -11.33
CA GLN A 136 5.69 2.33 -12.59
C GLN A 136 4.84 3.60 -12.43
N ASN A 137 4.10 3.69 -11.33
CA ASN A 137 3.22 4.82 -11.04
C ASN A 137 2.93 4.92 -9.53
N MET A 138 2.89 6.14 -9.01
CA MET A 138 2.56 6.43 -7.61
C MET A 138 1.59 7.61 -7.45
N LEU A 139 0.88 7.98 -8.51
CA LEU A 139 -0.06 9.09 -8.50
C LEU A 139 -1.10 8.92 -7.39
N GLY A 140 -1.30 9.98 -6.61
CA GLY A 140 -2.36 10.02 -5.60
C GLY A 140 -2.11 9.12 -4.38
N CYS A 141 -0.91 8.54 -4.25
CA CYS A 141 -0.48 7.89 -3.02
C CYS A 141 -0.56 8.87 -1.84
N THR A 142 -0.87 8.32 -0.68
CA THR A 142 -0.96 9.10 0.56
C THR A 142 -0.20 8.45 1.69
N PHE A 143 0.40 9.30 2.53
CA PHE A 143 0.99 8.91 3.79
C PHE A 143 0.16 9.51 4.93
N GLU A 144 -0.28 8.69 5.87
CA GLU A 144 -1.03 9.08 7.06
C GLU A 144 -0.13 8.98 8.29
N SER A 145 0.19 10.11 8.91
CA SER A 145 1.06 10.13 10.07
C SER A 145 0.37 9.62 11.33
N PRO A 146 1.13 9.26 12.39
CA PRO A 146 0.57 8.74 13.64
C PRO A 146 -0.45 9.67 14.32
N ASP A 147 -0.39 10.97 14.07
CA ASP A 147 -1.32 11.98 14.57
C ASP A 147 -2.54 12.22 13.63
N GLY A 148 -2.66 11.44 12.55
CA GLY A 148 -3.79 11.44 11.63
C GLY A 148 -3.69 12.42 10.46
N HIS A 149 -2.58 13.15 10.30
CA HIS A 149 -2.39 14.03 9.15
C HIS A 149 -2.15 13.22 7.88
N LYS A 150 -2.92 13.55 6.83
CA LYS A 150 -2.76 12.95 5.50
C LYS A 150 -1.90 13.84 4.62
N CYS A 151 -0.79 13.28 4.16
CA CYS A 151 0.14 13.87 3.23
C CYS A 151 -0.03 13.23 1.86
N LYS A 152 0.00 14.06 0.81
CA LYS A 152 0.14 13.54 -0.55
C LYS A 152 1.59 13.11 -0.79
N MET A 153 1.76 12.00 -1.48
CA MET A 153 3.03 11.42 -1.86
C MET A 153 2.89 10.98 -3.33
N SER A 154 2.62 11.94 -4.22
CA SER A 154 2.39 11.68 -5.64
C SER A 154 3.70 11.61 -6.44
N GLU A 155 4.81 12.05 -5.84
CA GLU A 155 6.17 11.97 -6.36
C GLU A 155 7.06 11.22 -5.36
N SER A 156 8.17 10.66 -5.83
CA SER A 156 9.11 9.91 -4.98
C SER A 156 9.62 10.83 -3.84
N PRO A 157 9.44 10.44 -2.57
CA PRO A 157 9.84 11.27 -1.44
C PRO A 157 11.37 11.41 -1.39
N LEU A 158 11.86 12.62 -1.14
CA LEU A 158 13.28 12.84 -0.86
C LEU A 158 13.54 12.54 0.62
N ILE A 159 14.43 11.58 0.88
CA ILE A 159 14.77 11.13 2.22
C ILE A 159 16.21 11.53 2.54
N LEU A 160 16.37 12.47 3.48
CA LEU A 160 17.67 12.90 3.96
C LEU A 160 18.00 12.14 5.24
N ARG A 161 18.81 11.09 5.09
CA ARG A 161 19.37 10.31 6.21
C ARG A 161 20.67 10.98 6.65
N GLY A 162 20.79 11.28 7.94
CA GLY A 162 21.99 11.88 8.55
C GLY A 162 22.27 11.28 9.92
N ILE A 163 23.11 11.93 10.74
CA ILE A 163 23.40 11.51 12.13
C ILE A 163 22.21 11.64 13.09
N MET A 164 21.07 12.11 12.61
CA MET A 164 19.85 12.29 13.39
C MET A 164 19.17 10.94 13.63
N SER A 165 18.46 10.82 14.76
CA SER A 165 17.66 9.64 15.09
C SER A 165 16.43 9.46 14.21
N SER A 166 16.04 10.47 13.45
CA SER A 166 14.91 10.42 12.52
C SER A 166 15.25 11.15 11.21
N PRO A 167 14.91 10.57 10.05
CA PRO A 167 15.18 11.20 8.77
C PRO A 167 14.31 12.45 8.56
N ILE A 168 14.80 13.38 7.74
CA ILE A 168 13.96 14.41 7.14
C ILE A 168 13.36 13.83 5.87
N ILE A 169 12.05 13.91 5.75
CA ILE A 169 11.31 13.36 4.61
C ILE A 169 10.57 14.50 3.93
N VAL A 170 10.86 14.74 2.66
CA VAL A 170 10.16 15.72 1.83
C VAL A 170 9.23 14.96 0.89
N MET A 171 7.93 15.20 1.04
CA MET A 171 6.87 14.75 0.15
C MET A 171 6.30 15.97 -0.60
N ASP A 172 5.30 15.77 -1.47
CA ASP A 172 4.74 16.79 -2.38
C ASP A 172 4.68 18.22 -1.79
N GLN A 173 3.86 18.42 -0.76
CA GLN A 173 3.62 19.74 -0.15
C GLN A 173 3.97 19.75 1.34
N THR A 174 4.60 18.68 1.82
CA THR A 174 4.83 18.44 3.25
C THR A 174 6.26 17.99 3.50
N VAL A 175 6.82 18.50 4.60
CA VAL A 175 8.13 18.09 5.12
C VAL A 175 7.93 17.50 6.50
N ARG A 176 8.45 16.31 6.74
CA ARG A 176 8.48 15.67 8.05
C ARG A 176 9.88 15.78 8.65
N ILE A 177 9.96 16.21 9.90
CA ILE A 177 11.19 16.29 10.69
C ILE A 177 10.92 15.61 12.03
N GLY A 178 11.53 14.45 12.27
CA GLY A 178 11.23 13.68 13.49
C GLY A 178 9.78 13.23 13.53
N GLY A 179 9.07 13.56 14.62
CA GLY A 179 7.65 13.29 14.81
C GLY A 179 6.71 14.24 14.05
N ASP A 180 7.19 15.43 13.70
CA ASP A 180 6.36 16.55 13.26
C ASP A 180 6.22 16.64 11.75
N ILE A 181 5.05 17.11 11.29
CA ILE A 181 4.78 17.38 9.88
C ILE A 181 4.52 18.87 9.65
N TRP A 182 5.26 19.42 8.69
CA TRP A 182 5.20 20.80 8.27
C TRP A 182 4.60 20.87 6.87
N CYS A 183 3.42 21.48 6.75
CA CYS A 183 2.80 21.73 5.46
C CYS A 183 3.18 23.11 4.95
N ARG A 184 3.44 23.24 3.64
CA ARG A 184 3.52 24.56 3.02
C ARG A 184 2.17 25.24 3.19
N LYS A 185 2.11 26.32 3.98
CA LYS A 185 0.91 27.20 3.99
C LYS A 185 0.70 27.65 2.54
N THR A 186 -0.43 27.29 1.95
CA THR A 186 -0.87 27.94 0.72
C THR A 186 -0.98 29.42 1.02
N ALA A 187 -0.07 30.23 0.50
CA ALA A 187 -0.27 31.66 0.47
C ALA A 187 -1.57 31.90 -0.29
N ARG A 188 -2.64 32.31 0.41
CA ARG A 188 -3.78 32.89 -0.30
C ARG A 188 -3.23 34.08 -1.08
N PRO A 189 -3.51 34.22 -2.39
CA PRO A 189 -3.30 35.49 -3.04
C PRO A 189 -4.11 36.52 -2.24
N LEU A 190 -3.51 37.66 -1.90
CA LEU A 190 -4.25 38.83 -1.47
C LEU A 190 -5.28 39.11 -2.58
N GLN A 191 -6.52 38.68 -2.41
CA GLN A 191 -7.61 39.24 -3.19
C GLN A 191 -7.69 40.70 -2.75
N ALA A 192 -7.40 41.58 -3.70
CA ALA A 192 -7.53 43.01 -3.55
C ALA A 192 -8.97 43.33 -3.12
N GLU A 193 -9.15 43.70 -1.85
CA GLU A 193 -10.31 44.46 -1.38
C GLU A 193 -10.24 45.85 -2.03
N ASN A 194 -10.73 45.96 -3.26
CA ASN A 194 -11.03 47.22 -3.91
C ASN A 194 -12.30 47.03 -4.74
N ALA A 195 -13.46 47.09 -4.08
CA ALA A 195 -14.75 47.41 -4.73
C ALA A 195 -15.81 47.79 -3.68
N GLN A 196 -15.64 48.95 -3.04
CA GLN A 196 -16.80 49.69 -2.52
C GLN A 196 -16.53 51.20 -2.61
N LYS A 197 -16.47 51.69 -3.85
CA LYS A 197 -16.99 53.01 -4.19
C LYS A 197 -18.29 52.81 -4.96
N ASP A 198 -19.23 53.69 -4.67
CA ASP A 198 -20.51 53.93 -5.34
C ASP A 198 -21.71 53.09 -4.87
N ARG A 199 -22.39 53.59 -3.84
CA ARG A 199 -23.81 54.01 -3.90
C ARG A 199 -24.36 54.30 -2.49
N ILE A 200 -24.26 55.55 -2.03
CA ILE A 200 -25.40 56.28 -1.41
C ILE A 200 -25.21 57.77 -1.75
N ALA A 201 -25.77 58.17 -2.88
CA ALA A 201 -26.25 59.52 -3.10
C ALA A 201 -27.77 59.39 -3.27
N SER A 202 -28.50 59.67 -2.19
CA SER A 202 -29.91 60.07 -2.15
C SER A 202 -30.24 60.50 -0.72
#